data_AF-A0A431IUI2-F1
#
_entry.id   AF-A0A431IUI2-F1
#
_cell.length_a   1.000
_cell.length_b   1.000
_cell.length_c   1.000
_cell.angle_alpha   90.00
_cell.angle_beta   90.00
_cell.angle_gamma   90.00
#
_symmetry.space_group_name_H-M   'P 1'
#
loop_
_entity.id
_entity.type
_entity.pdbx_description
1 polymer ?
#
loop_
_entity_poly.entity_id
_entity_poly.type
_entity_poly.pdbx_seq_one_letter_code
_entity_poly.pdbx_strand_id
1 'polypeptide(L)'
;MTKLLYINSHPGNAEYSKSQQIAEDFLQSYLAKHPEAQVTKLDLWQLDAPDVDATVYSAFGVLMSGGSFESLTTEQQQALMKRQAVIDQFIAHDKYIFVAPMWEFSFPSVLKKYLDIICAARQTFQYNEFGLPAGLLKNKKAVFIQASGGVYSPEARAGFRPLLADHPQAEELLATFDQLGNYGEPIVRATLAIMGVHDYQHIMVPLQAKPDYAAPEFNSSLTKAKQLAITW
;
A
#
# COMPACT_ATOMS: atom_id res chain seq x y z
N MET A 1 -18.49 15.51 2.51
CA MET A 1 -18.23 14.78 1.26
C MET A 1 -16.94 14.01 1.47
N THR A 2 -16.96 12.68 1.38
CA THR A 2 -15.76 11.86 1.64
C THR A 2 -14.78 11.97 0.49
N LYS A 3 -13.49 12.16 0.80
CA LYS A 3 -12.40 12.18 -0.17
C LYS A 3 -11.67 10.84 -0.17
N LEU A 4 -11.67 10.17 -1.32
CA LEU A 4 -11.04 8.87 -1.54
C LEU A 4 -9.82 9.03 -2.46
N LEU A 5 -8.68 8.53 -2.02
CA LEU A 5 -7.45 8.46 -2.81
C LEU A 5 -7.23 7.02 -3.29
N TYR A 6 -7.27 6.83 -4.60
CA TYR A 6 -6.95 5.58 -5.26
C TYR A 6 -5.47 5.61 -5.69
N ILE A 7 -4.65 4.75 -5.09
CA ILE A 7 -3.19 4.76 -5.20
C ILE A 7 -2.75 3.52 -5.97
N ASN A 8 -2.39 3.70 -7.24
CA ASN A 8 -1.95 2.62 -8.11
C ASN A 8 -0.43 2.51 -8.13
N SER A 9 0.10 1.34 -7.77
CA SER A 9 1.52 1.01 -7.90
C SER A 9 1.82 0.00 -9.01
N HIS A 10 0.85 -0.32 -9.86
CA HIS A 10 1.02 -1.26 -10.97
C HIS A 10 1.28 -0.51 -12.30
N PRO A 11 2.37 -0.79 -13.03
CA PRO A 11 2.71 -0.04 -14.25
C PRO A 11 1.95 -0.49 -15.50
N GLY A 12 1.51 -1.75 -15.54
CA GLY A 12 0.79 -2.32 -16.68
C GLY A 12 -0.68 -1.88 -16.75
N ASN A 13 -1.29 -2.04 -17.92
CA ASN A 13 -2.70 -1.77 -18.17
C ASN A 13 -3.60 -2.63 -17.26
N ALA A 14 -4.69 -2.05 -16.76
CA ALA A 14 -5.70 -2.69 -15.92
C ALA A 14 -6.27 -3.98 -16.52
N GLU A 15 -6.35 -4.10 -17.86
CA GLU A 15 -6.82 -5.32 -18.54
C GLU A 15 -6.00 -6.58 -18.19
N TYR A 16 -4.70 -6.41 -17.90
CA TYR A 16 -3.80 -7.51 -17.55
C TYR A 16 -3.51 -7.57 -16.04
N SER A 17 -4.06 -6.63 -15.26
CA SER A 17 -3.74 -6.48 -13.84
C SER A 17 -4.90 -6.91 -12.96
N LYS A 18 -4.71 -8.04 -12.26
CA LYS A 18 -5.74 -8.61 -11.38
C LYS A 18 -6.01 -7.75 -10.15
N SER A 19 -5.00 -7.09 -9.59
CA SER A 19 -5.20 -6.15 -8.49
C SER A 19 -5.96 -4.90 -8.94
N GLN A 20 -5.66 -4.35 -10.13
CA GLN A 20 -6.42 -3.20 -10.65
C GLN A 20 -7.87 -3.56 -11.00
N GLN A 21 -8.12 -4.74 -11.58
CA GLN A 21 -9.51 -5.19 -11.86
C GLN A 21 -10.34 -5.24 -10.57
N ILE A 22 -9.81 -5.90 -9.53
CA ILE A 22 -10.49 -5.98 -8.23
C ILE A 22 -10.66 -4.61 -7.60
N ALA A 23 -9.67 -3.73 -7.71
CA ALA A 23 -9.74 -2.38 -7.14
C ALA A 23 -10.75 -1.48 -7.85
N GLU A 24 -10.88 -1.60 -9.18
CA GLU A 24 -11.90 -0.85 -9.93
C GLU A 24 -13.30 -1.36 -9.57
N ASP A 25 -13.53 -2.68 -9.49
CA ASP A 25 -14.81 -3.23 -9.03
C ASP A 25 -15.15 -2.83 -7.59
N PHE A 26 -14.15 -2.79 -6.70
CA PHE A 26 -14.30 -2.26 -5.34
C PHE A 26 -14.74 -0.78 -5.38
N LEU A 27 -14.03 0.05 -6.15
CA LEU A 27 -14.32 1.48 -6.27
C LEU A 27 -15.72 1.74 -6.82
N GLN A 28 -16.13 1.02 -7.88
CA GLN A 28 -17.46 1.17 -8.45
C GLN A 28 -18.56 0.74 -7.47
N SER A 29 -18.33 -0.34 -6.73
CA SER A 29 -19.28 -0.81 -5.70
C SER A 29 -19.41 0.19 -4.54
N TYR A 30 -18.29 0.80 -4.15
CA TYR A 30 -18.25 1.86 -3.14
C TYR A 30 -19.01 3.11 -3.62
N LEU A 31 -18.75 3.58 -4.85
CA LEU A 31 -19.41 4.76 -5.42
C LEU A 31 -20.91 4.56 -5.63
N ALA A 32 -21.37 3.34 -5.87
CA ALA A 32 -22.80 3.04 -5.93
C ALA A 32 -23.54 3.30 -4.59
N LYS A 33 -22.82 3.25 -3.46
CA LYS A 33 -23.36 3.56 -2.11
C LYS A 33 -23.01 4.97 -1.64
N HIS A 34 -21.95 5.55 -2.19
CA HIS A 34 -21.45 6.88 -1.86
C HIS A 34 -21.27 7.71 -3.15
N PRO A 35 -22.36 8.02 -3.87
CA PRO A 35 -22.29 8.72 -5.16
C PRO A 35 -21.69 10.12 -5.05
N GLU A 36 -21.70 10.70 -3.86
CA GLU A 36 -21.05 11.96 -3.53
C GLU A 36 -19.59 11.81 -3.11
N ALA A 37 -18.95 10.65 -3.16
CA ALA A 37 -17.52 10.58 -2.84
C ALA A 37 -16.67 11.28 -3.92
N GLN A 38 -15.66 12.06 -3.51
CA GLN A 38 -14.67 12.63 -4.43
C GLN A 38 -13.50 11.68 -4.57
N VAL A 39 -13.23 11.21 -5.79
CA VAL A 39 -12.15 10.26 -6.07
C VAL A 39 -10.99 10.98 -6.75
N THR A 40 -9.80 10.85 -6.16
CA THR A 40 -8.54 11.22 -6.80
C THR A 40 -7.78 9.93 -7.13
N LYS A 41 -7.39 9.75 -8.40
CA LYS A 41 -6.54 8.62 -8.82
C LYS A 41 -5.09 9.09 -8.92
N LEU A 42 -4.19 8.40 -8.22
CA LEU A 42 -2.76 8.64 -8.20
C LEU A 42 -2.04 7.44 -8.80
N ASP A 43 -1.30 7.65 -9.89
CA ASP A 43 -0.38 6.66 -10.45
C ASP A 43 1.04 6.91 -9.93
N LEU A 44 1.56 5.97 -9.14
CA LEU A 44 2.88 6.11 -8.52
C LEU A 44 4.02 6.05 -9.53
N TRP A 45 3.80 5.54 -10.74
CA TRP A 45 4.81 5.54 -11.81
C TRP A 45 4.92 6.90 -12.52
N GLN A 46 3.96 7.81 -12.28
CA GLN A 46 3.94 9.18 -12.80
C GLN A 46 4.07 10.22 -11.67
N LEU A 47 4.45 9.79 -10.46
CA LEU A 47 4.56 10.68 -9.31
C LEU A 47 5.71 11.67 -9.49
N ASP A 48 5.38 12.95 -9.58
CA ASP A 48 6.37 14.04 -9.60
C ASP A 48 6.77 14.43 -8.17
N ALA A 49 7.47 13.53 -7.47
CA ALA A 49 8.11 13.81 -6.19
C ALA A 49 9.40 13.01 -6.05
N PRO A 50 10.52 13.65 -5.68
CA PRO A 50 11.79 12.94 -5.56
C PRO A 50 11.81 11.97 -4.37
N ASP A 51 12.52 10.87 -4.58
CA ASP A 51 12.88 9.91 -3.54
C ASP A 51 13.71 10.57 -2.44
N VAL A 52 14.00 9.84 -1.37
CA VAL A 52 15.03 10.28 -0.41
C VAL A 52 16.41 10.05 -1.04
N ASP A 53 16.84 11.02 -1.86
CA ASP A 53 18.17 11.07 -2.46
C ASP A 53 19.10 12.03 -1.70
N ALA A 54 20.30 12.29 -2.23
CA ALA A 54 21.27 13.17 -1.59
C ALA A 54 20.75 14.63 -1.44
N THR A 55 19.97 15.11 -2.39
CA THR A 55 19.37 16.45 -2.35
C THR A 55 18.34 16.54 -1.23
N VAL A 56 17.43 15.58 -1.14
CA VAL A 56 16.43 15.54 -0.06
C VAL A 56 17.08 15.29 1.32
N TYR A 57 18.02 14.36 1.40
CA TYR A 57 18.70 14.02 2.65
C TYR A 57 19.50 15.20 3.21
N SER A 58 20.23 15.93 2.36
CA SER A 58 20.95 17.14 2.79
C SER A 58 20.01 18.25 3.24
N ALA A 59 18.85 18.40 2.58
CA ALA A 59 17.82 19.34 3.01
C ALA A 59 17.29 19.00 4.42
N PHE A 60 17.01 17.72 4.70
CA PHE A 60 16.65 17.27 6.05
C PHE A 60 17.75 17.61 7.06
N GLY A 61 19.01 17.41 6.71
CA GLY A 61 20.16 17.74 7.55
C GLY A 61 20.18 19.22 7.97
N VAL A 62 19.94 20.14 7.02
CA VAL A 62 19.85 21.58 7.30
C VAL A 62 18.70 21.89 8.27
N LEU A 63 17.50 21.35 8.00
CA LEU A 63 16.32 21.59 8.84
C LEU A 63 16.47 21.01 10.25
N MET A 64 17.04 19.81 10.38
CA MET A 64 17.28 19.19 11.68
C MET A 64 18.38 19.89 12.49
N SER A 65 19.28 20.62 11.82
CA SER A 65 20.33 21.41 12.46
C SER A 65 19.86 22.81 12.88
N GLY A 66 18.56 23.12 12.77
CA GLY A 66 17.98 24.41 13.12
C GLY A 66 17.94 25.43 11.98
N GLY A 67 18.32 25.05 10.76
CA GLY A 67 18.13 25.87 9.57
C GLY A 67 16.66 26.00 9.18
N SER A 68 16.34 27.01 8.36
CA SER A 68 14.99 27.24 7.85
C SER A 68 14.85 26.80 6.39
N PHE A 69 13.62 26.69 5.90
CA PHE A 69 13.35 26.35 4.50
C PHE A 69 14.00 27.37 3.53
N GLU A 70 14.03 28.64 3.90
CA GLU A 70 14.62 29.74 3.12
C GLU A 70 16.15 29.62 2.99
N SER A 71 16.80 28.88 3.90
CA SER A 71 18.25 28.63 3.86
C SER A 71 18.67 27.50 2.92
N LEU A 72 17.70 26.73 2.40
CA LEU A 72 17.93 25.64 1.45
C LEU A 72 18.27 26.16 0.06
N THR A 73 18.96 25.35 -0.74
CA THR A 73 19.16 25.67 -2.17
C THR A 73 17.83 25.61 -2.93
N THR A 74 17.74 26.27 -4.08
CA THR A 74 16.54 26.23 -4.93
C THR A 74 16.12 24.79 -5.27
N GLU A 75 17.09 23.91 -5.54
CA GLU A 75 16.83 22.49 -5.84
C GLU A 75 16.23 21.76 -4.63
N GLN A 76 16.79 21.98 -3.43
CA GLN A 76 16.27 21.40 -2.19
C GLN A 76 14.86 21.90 -1.89
N GLN A 77 14.61 23.21 -2.05
CA GLN A 77 13.28 23.79 -1.86
C GLN A 77 12.26 23.17 -2.81
N GLN A 78 12.58 23.08 -4.11
CA GLN A 78 11.72 22.44 -5.11
C GLN A 78 11.43 20.98 -4.77
N ALA A 79 12.47 20.22 -4.38
CA ALA A 79 12.33 18.82 -3.99
C ALA A 79 11.38 18.65 -2.79
N LEU A 80 11.56 19.47 -1.74
CA LEU A 80 10.72 19.42 -0.55
C LEU A 80 9.29 19.91 -0.83
N MET A 81 9.08 20.92 -1.68
CA MET A 81 7.74 21.37 -2.07
C MET A 81 6.95 20.28 -2.80
N LYS A 82 7.60 19.57 -3.73
CA LYS A 82 6.97 18.43 -4.44
C LYS A 82 6.57 17.32 -3.47
N ARG A 83 7.45 16.96 -2.54
CA ARG A 83 7.14 15.98 -1.47
C ARG A 83 6.02 16.46 -0.56
N GLN A 84 6.03 17.74 -0.18
CA GLN A 84 5.00 18.35 0.66
C GLN A 84 3.62 18.26 0.00
N ALA A 85 3.52 18.52 -1.30
CA ALA A 85 2.26 18.37 -2.04
C ALA A 85 1.69 16.95 -1.97
N VAL A 86 2.55 15.91 -1.98
CA VAL A 86 2.14 14.51 -1.83
C VAL A 86 1.64 14.22 -0.41
N ILE A 87 2.34 14.75 0.60
CA ILE A 87 1.94 14.61 2.02
C ILE A 87 0.59 15.31 2.24
N ASP A 88 0.43 16.54 1.76
CA ASP A 88 -0.81 17.32 1.88
C ASP A 88 -1.97 16.62 1.17
N GLN A 89 -1.74 16.06 -0.02
CA GLN A 89 -2.73 15.24 -0.71
C GLN A 89 -3.12 14.06 0.18
N PHE A 90 -2.18 13.29 0.72
CA PHE A 90 -2.50 12.15 1.57
C PHE A 90 -3.30 12.58 2.82
N ILE A 91 -2.90 13.67 3.49
CA ILE A 91 -3.59 14.21 4.66
C ILE A 91 -5.02 14.66 4.33
N ALA A 92 -5.24 15.25 3.15
CA ALA A 92 -6.54 15.77 2.74
C ALA A 92 -7.59 14.70 2.40
N HIS A 93 -7.21 13.42 2.30
CA HIS A 93 -8.13 12.32 2.03
C HIS A 93 -8.50 11.55 3.29
N ASP A 94 -9.72 11.02 3.30
CA ASP A 94 -10.30 10.26 4.42
C ASP A 94 -10.10 8.74 4.22
N LYS A 95 -10.12 8.31 2.95
CA LYS A 95 -10.11 6.90 2.55
C LYS A 95 -9.03 6.62 1.52
N TYR A 96 -8.38 5.46 1.62
CA TYR A 96 -7.28 5.06 0.74
C TYR A 96 -7.50 3.67 0.15
N ILE A 97 -7.37 3.55 -1.17
CA ILE A 97 -7.28 2.26 -1.87
C ILE A 97 -5.85 2.12 -2.37
N PHE A 98 -5.06 1.22 -1.80
CA PHE A 98 -3.74 0.87 -2.32
C PHE A 98 -3.86 -0.33 -3.25
N VAL A 99 -3.24 -0.25 -4.43
CA VAL A 99 -3.32 -1.29 -5.47
C VAL A 99 -1.93 -1.69 -5.91
N ALA A 100 -1.55 -2.95 -5.71
CA ALA A 100 -0.23 -3.45 -6.08
C ALA A 100 -0.27 -4.88 -6.62
N PRO A 101 0.65 -5.27 -7.52
CA PRO A 101 1.04 -6.67 -7.65
C PRO A 101 1.94 -7.09 -6.47
N MET A 102 2.11 -8.39 -6.28
CA MET A 102 3.18 -8.94 -5.47
C MET A 102 4.38 -9.28 -6.36
N TRP A 103 5.52 -8.64 -6.12
CA TRP A 103 6.81 -8.94 -6.76
C TRP A 103 7.85 -9.21 -5.68
N GLU A 104 8.59 -10.31 -5.81
CA GLU A 104 9.60 -10.75 -4.84
C GLU A 104 9.10 -10.68 -3.38
N PHE A 105 7.96 -11.32 -3.11
CA PHE A 105 7.35 -11.43 -1.77
C PHE A 105 6.90 -10.09 -1.13
N SER A 106 6.96 -9.01 -1.90
CA SER A 106 6.60 -7.65 -1.46
C SER A 106 5.78 -6.94 -2.55
N PHE A 107 5.69 -5.62 -2.48
CA PHE A 107 5.06 -4.74 -3.47
C PHE A 107 6.13 -4.01 -4.32
N PRO A 108 5.78 -3.39 -5.47
CA PRO A 108 6.73 -2.64 -6.29
C PRO A 108 7.41 -1.51 -5.52
N SER A 109 8.70 -1.27 -5.81
CA SER A 109 9.52 -0.28 -5.09
C SER A 109 8.94 1.15 -5.09
N VAL A 110 8.17 1.53 -6.11
CA VAL A 110 7.45 2.83 -6.18
C VAL A 110 6.48 3.02 -5.00
N LEU A 111 5.88 1.95 -4.49
CA LEU A 111 5.04 2.05 -3.29
C LEU A 111 5.89 2.29 -2.04
N LYS A 112 7.10 1.72 -1.94
CA LYS A 112 8.01 2.03 -0.82
C LYS A 112 8.42 3.50 -0.84
N LYS A 113 8.77 4.02 -2.01
CA LYS A 113 9.11 5.43 -2.23
C LYS A 113 7.97 6.36 -1.81
N TYR A 114 6.74 6.02 -2.19
CA TYR A 114 5.55 6.75 -1.76
C TYR A 114 5.35 6.71 -0.23
N LEU A 115 5.48 5.54 0.38
CA LEU A 115 5.39 5.38 1.85
C LEU A 115 6.45 6.21 2.58
N ASP A 116 7.67 6.31 2.04
CA ASP A 116 8.75 7.15 2.58
C ASP A 116 8.48 8.65 2.48
N ILE A 117 7.63 9.07 1.54
CA ILE A 117 7.20 10.46 1.42
C ILE A 117 6.11 10.77 2.45
N ILE A 118 5.06 9.95 2.52
CA ILE A 118 3.89 10.25 3.35
C ILE A 118 4.11 9.98 4.85
N CYS A 119 5.05 9.11 5.21
CA CYS A 119 5.42 8.84 6.60
C CYS A 119 6.34 9.94 7.15
N ALA A 120 5.80 11.15 7.30
CA ALA A 120 6.52 12.37 7.63
C ALA A 120 6.28 12.81 9.08
N ALA A 121 7.37 12.93 9.85
CA ALA A 121 7.34 13.37 11.24
C ALA A 121 6.80 14.81 11.35
N ARG A 122 6.03 15.06 12.42
CA ARG A 122 5.28 16.29 12.71
C ARG A 122 4.18 16.65 11.70
N GLN A 123 3.94 15.81 10.70
CA GLN A 123 2.88 16.00 9.70
C GLN A 123 1.84 14.87 9.75
N THR A 124 2.28 13.62 9.63
CA THR A 124 1.40 12.44 9.69
C THR A 124 1.58 11.63 10.97
N PHE A 125 2.73 11.74 11.63
CA PHE A 125 2.97 11.20 12.97
C PHE A 125 3.90 12.12 13.77
N GLN A 126 4.00 11.93 15.07
CA GLN A 126 5.01 12.56 15.93
C GLN A 126 5.56 11.55 16.93
N TYR A 127 6.60 11.90 17.69
CA TYR A 127 7.06 11.07 18.81
C TYR A 127 6.44 11.54 20.12
N ASN A 128 5.96 10.61 20.94
CA ASN A 128 5.44 10.91 22.28
C ASN A 128 6.59 11.04 23.31
N GLU A 129 6.24 11.26 24.58
CA GLU A 129 7.19 11.42 25.69
C GLU A 129 8.13 10.21 25.91
N PHE A 130 7.76 9.02 25.40
CA PHE A 130 8.57 7.80 25.46
C PHE A 130 9.42 7.59 24.19
N GLY A 131 9.37 8.51 23.23
CA GLY A 131 10.05 8.37 21.95
C GLY A 131 9.38 7.38 20.99
N LEU A 132 8.12 6.98 21.26
CA LEU A 132 7.36 6.09 20.39
C LEU A 132 6.52 6.88 19.38
N PRO A 133 6.35 6.40 18.14
CA PRO A 133 5.47 7.05 17.17
C PRO A 133 4.02 7.14 17.66
N ALA A 134 3.42 8.31 17.47
CA ALA A 134 2.03 8.63 17.76
C ALA A 134 1.40 9.28 16.52
N GLY A 135 0.44 8.58 15.92
CA GLY A 135 -0.24 9.02 14.70
C GLY A 135 -1.04 10.30 14.87
N LEU A 136 -0.88 11.22 13.91
CA LEU A 136 -1.61 12.50 13.87
C LEU A 136 -2.91 12.40 13.08
N LEU A 137 -3.01 11.41 12.18
CA LEU A 137 -4.19 11.21 11.35
C LEU A 137 -5.33 10.57 12.17
N LYS A 138 -6.55 11.03 11.94
CA LYS A 138 -7.78 10.57 12.62
C LYS A 138 -8.86 10.27 11.59
N ASN A 139 -9.75 9.34 11.94
CA ASN A 139 -10.92 8.96 11.13
C ASN A 139 -10.57 8.54 9.69
N LYS A 140 -9.46 7.83 9.54
CA LYS A 140 -8.91 7.40 8.26
C LYS A 140 -9.11 5.91 8.04
N LYS A 141 -9.39 5.53 6.79
CA LYS A 141 -9.63 4.13 6.41
C LYS A 141 -8.77 3.72 5.22
N ALA A 142 -8.24 2.51 5.22
CA ALA A 142 -7.44 1.99 4.11
C ALA A 142 -7.86 0.58 3.72
N VAL A 143 -7.78 0.29 2.43
CA VAL A 143 -7.79 -1.08 1.89
C VAL A 143 -6.57 -1.26 1.00
N PHE A 144 -5.83 -2.35 1.20
CA PHE A 144 -4.73 -2.75 0.34
C PHE A 144 -5.16 -3.96 -0.50
N ILE A 145 -5.19 -3.79 -1.82
CA ILE A 145 -5.59 -4.81 -2.78
C ILE A 145 -4.33 -5.28 -3.51
N GLN A 146 -3.98 -6.54 -3.32
CA GLN A 146 -2.73 -7.12 -3.81
C GLN A 146 -3.00 -8.41 -4.58
N ALA A 147 -2.35 -8.60 -5.73
CA ALA A 147 -2.44 -9.83 -6.52
C ALA A 147 -1.12 -10.59 -6.55
N SER A 148 -1.15 -11.91 -6.38
CA SER A 148 0.05 -12.77 -6.39
C SER A 148 -0.11 -13.99 -7.29
N GLY A 149 1.02 -14.47 -7.82
CA GLY A 149 1.05 -15.69 -8.64
C GLY A 149 0.77 -16.97 -7.85
N GLY A 150 1.21 -17.01 -6.58
CA GLY A 150 1.05 -18.12 -5.65
C GLY A 150 0.25 -17.76 -4.40
N VAL A 151 0.43 -18.55 -3.33
CA VAL A 151 -0.26 -18.41 -2.03
C VAL A 151 0.71 -17.92 -0.97
N TYR A 152 0.43 -16.73 -0.41
CA TYR A 152 1.36 -16.06 0.52
C TYR A 152 0.70 -15.53 1.79
N SER A 153 -0.64 -15.51 1.88
CA SER A 153 -1.30 -15.13 3.13
C SER A 153 -1.08 -16.21 4.19
N PRO A 154 -0.90 -15.84 5.47
CA PRO A 154 -0.68 -16.80 6.54
C PRO A 154 -1.77 -17.88 6.62
N GLU A 155 -3.03 -17.47 6.47
CA GLU A 155 -4.19 -18.35 6.60
C GLU A 155 -4.21 -19.40 5.49
N ALA A 156 -3.96 -18.98 4.25
CA ALA A 156 -3.97 -19.89 3.11
C ALA A 156 -2.77 -20.83 3.17
N ARG A 157 -1.57 -20.34 3.55
CA ARG A 157 -0.38 -21.18 3.71
C ARG A 157 -0.56 -22.23 4.81
N ALA A 158 -1.21 -21.90 5.92
CA ALA A 158 -1.49 -22.87 6.97
C ALA A 158 -2.27 -24.10 6.44
N GLY A 159 -3.15 -23.90 5.45
CA GLY A 159 -3.89 -24.99 4.79
C GLY A 159 -3.05 -25.85 3.83
N PHE A 160 -2.03 -25.28 3.18
CA PHE A 160 -1.17 -26.03 2.25
C PHE A 160 -0.05 -26.80 2.93
N ARG A 161 0.43 -26.32 4.10
CA ARG A 161 1.58 -26.92 4.76
C ARG A 161 1.43 -28.42 5.05
N PRO A 162 0.30 -28.93 5.59
CA PRO A 162 0.13 -30.38 5.81
C PRO A 162 0.17 -31.17 4.51
N LEU A 163 -0.44 -30.66 3.43
CA LEU A 163 -0.44 -31.31 2.13
C LEU A 163 0.98 -31.46 1.55
N LEU A 164 1.84 -30.46 1.79
CA LEU A 164 3.25 -30.51 1.39
C LEU A 164 4.05 -31.48 2.25
N ALA A 165 3.70 -31.63 3.54
CA ALA A 165 4.36 -32.57 4.44
C ALA A 165 4.11 -34.04 4.05
N ASP A 166 2.96 -34.33 3.45
CA ASP A 166 2.61 -35.66 2.95
C ASP A 166 3.17 -35.96 1.55
N HIS A 167 3.83 -34.99 0.90
CA HIS A 167 4.37 -35.15 -0.45
C HIS A 167 5.68 -35.96 -0.46
N PRO A 168 5.96 -36.80 -1.47
CA PRO A 168 7.22 -37.56 -1.55
C PRO A 168 8.51 -36.71 -1.55
N GLN A 169 8.40 -35.42 -1.89
CA GLN A 169 9.49 -34.43 -1.87
C GLN A 169 9.33 -33.40 -0.73
N ALA A 170 8.69 -33.78 0.38
CA ALA A 170 8.34 -32.87 1.47
C ALA A 170 9.53 -32.04 1.99
N GLU A 171 10.71 -32.65 2.15
CA GLU A 171 11.89 -31.96 2.67
C GLU A 171 12.28 -30.73 1.80
N GLU A 172 12.37 -30.92 0.49
CA GLU A 172 12.71 -29.85 -0.45
C GLU A 172 11.60 -28.79 -0.55
N LEU A 173 10.35 -29.24 -0.62
CA LEU A 173 9.20 -28.34 -0.75
C LEU A 173 8.99 -27.50 0.51
N LEU A 174 9.09 -28.12 1.69
CA LEU A 174 8.92 -27.43 2.98
C LEU A 174 10.06 -26.46 3.26
N ALA A 175 11.31 -26.78 2.88
CA ALA A 175 12.44 -25.89 3.05
C ALA A 175 12.21 -24.51 2.41
N THR A 176 11.65 -24.48 1.19
CA THR A 176 11.25 -23.23 0.54
C THR A 176 9.96 -22.69 1.12
N PHE A 177 8.93 -23.54 1.23
CA PHE A 177 7.60 -23.13 1.62
C PHE A 177 7.58 -22.42 2.97
N ASP A 178 8.31 -22.90 3.97
CA ASP A 178 8.34 -22.32 5.32
C ASP A 178 8.98 -20.91 5.33
N GLN A 179 9.82 -20.59 4.35
CA GLN A 179 10.45 -19.27 4.18
C GLN A 179 9.65 -18.29 3.31
N LEU A 180 8.61 -18.76 2.61
CA LEU A 180 7.76 -17.86 1.82
C LEU A 180 6.94 -16.95 2.73
N GLY A 181 6.40 -15.86 2.19
CA GLY A 181 5.53 -14.96 2.93
C GLY A 181 5.11 -13.75 2.11
N ASN A 182 4.14 -13.00 2.64
CA ASN A 182 3.87 -11.65 2.19
C ASN A 182 4.57 -10.67 3.14
N TYR A 183 5.80 -10.30 2.82
CA TYR A 183 6.60 -9.41 3.65
C TYR A 183 6.27 -7.93 3.41
N GLY A 184 5.68 -7.62 2.24
CA GLY A 184 5.26 -6.27 1.90
C GLY A 184 4.03 -5.80 2.68
N GLU A 185 3.00 -6.62 2.80
CA GLU A 185 1.76 -6.21 3.48
C GLU A 185 1.96 -5.69 4.91
N PRO A 186 2.78 -6.33 5.77
CA PRO A 186 3.06 -5.81 7.10
C PRO A 186 3.75 -4.45 7.09
N ILE A 187 4.57 -4.14 6.07
CA ILE A 187 5.20 -2.83 5.92
C ILE A 187 4.14 -1.76 5.64
N VAL A 188 3.22 -2.00 4.69
CA VAL A 188 2.11 -1.05 4.41
C VAL A 188 1.27 -0.83 5.67
N ARG A 189 0.85 -1.92 6.33
CA ARG A 189 0.04 -1.87 7.55
C ARG A 189 0.74 -1.10 8.67
N ALA A 190 2.01 -1.40 8.95
CA ALA A 190 2.76 -0.75 10.00
C ALA A 190 2.99 0.74 9.72
N THR A 191 3.36 1.11 8.49
CA THR A 191 3.52 2.51 8.10
C THR A 191 2.22 3.30 8.26
N LEU A 192 1.09 2.73 7.83
CA LEU A 192 -0.23 3.36 8.00
C LEU A 192 -0.62 3.49 9.48
N ALA A 193 -0.34 2.46 10.29
CA ALA A 193 -0.60 2.49 11.74
C ALA A 193 0.24 3.55 12.46
N ILE A 194 1.52 3.71 12.11
CA ILE A 194 2.39 4.77 12.64
C ILE A 194 1.75 6.15 12.44
N MET A 195 1.11 6.37 11.30
CA MET A 195 0.43 7.63 10.98
C MET A 195 -0.96 7.77 11.63
N GLY A 196 -1.51 6.71 12.23
CA GLY A 196 -2.83 6.71 12.89
C GLY A 196 -3.97 6.14 12.04
N VAL A 197 -3.65 5.48 10.91
CA VAL A 197 -4.64 4.79 10.06
C VAL A 197 -4.75 3.33 10.51
N HIS A 198 -5.65 3.08 11.47
CA HIS A 198 -5.81 1.75 12.08
C HIS A 198 -6.90 0.90 11.44
N ASP A 199 -7.90 1.54 10.82
CA ASP A 199 -8.94 0.83 10.07
C ASP A 199 -8.38 0.44 8.71
N TYR A 200 -7.79 -0.75 8.67
CA TYR A 200 -7.03 -1.27 7.55
C TYR A 200 -7.54 -2.66 7.17
N GLN A 201 -7.81 -2.85 5.90
CA GLN A 201 -8.22 -4.12 5.30
C GLN A 201 -7.21 -4.56 4.24
N HIS A 202 -7.01 -5.86 4.08
CA HIS A 202 -6.17 -6.42 3.00
C HIS A 202 -6.97 -7.43 2.19
N ILE A 203 -6.94 -7.27 0.87
CA ILE A 203 -7.55 -8.20 -0.09
C ILE A 203 -6.42 -8.78 -0.91
N MET A 204 -6.13 -10.07 -0.69
CA MET A 204 -5.26 -10.84 -1.56
C MET A 204 -6.04 -11.46 -2.72
N VAL A 205 -5.44 -11.45 -3.91
CA VAL A 205 -5.91 -12.13 -5.12
C VAL A 205 -4.84 -13.18 -5.50
N PRO A 206 -4.87 -14.37 -4.86
CA PRO A 206 -3.79 -15.34 -4.97
C PRO A 206 -3.90 -16.20 -6.24
N LEU A 207 -2.89 -17.06 -6.47
CA LEU A 207 -2.93 -18.13 -7.48
C LEU A 207 -3.10 -17.66 -8.93
N GLN A 208 -2.77 -16.40 -9.24
CA GLN A 208 -2.97 -15.86 -10.59
C GLN A 208 -1.98 -16.42 -11.64
N ALA A 209 -0.97 -17.19 -11.21
CA ALA A 209 -0.06 -17.92 -12.10
C ALA A 209 -0.47 -19.40 -12.30
N LYS A 210 -1.61 -19.83 -11.75
CA LYS A 210 -2.14 -21.20 -11.87
C LYS A 210 -3.46 -21.18 -12.65
N PRO A 211 -3.47 -21.50 -13.97
CA PRO A 211 -4.64 -21.34 -14.83
C PRO A 211 -5.92 -21.99 -14.29
N ASP A 212 -5.82 -23.20 -13.73
CA ASP A 212 -6.97 -23.96 -13.21
C ASP A 212 -7.61 -23.30 -11.98
N TYR A 213 -6.86 -22.47 -11.26
CA TYR A 213 -7.30 -21.84 -10.01
C TYR A 213 -7.50 -20.32 -10.14
N ALA A 214 -6.91 -19.68 -11.16
CA ALA A 214 -6.88 -18.23 -11.28
C ALA A 214 -8.28 -17.60 -11.35
N ALA A 215 -9.18 -18.15 -12.17
CA ALA A 215 -10.54 -17.62 -12.33
C ALA A 215 -11.42 -17.83 -11.07
N PRO A 216 -11.48 -19.03 -10.45
CA PRO A 216 -12.19 -19.21 -9.18
C PRO A 216 -11.69 -18.28 -8.06
N GLU A 217 -10.37 -18.17 -7.88
CA GLU A 217 -9.78 -17.30 -6.85
C GLU A 217 -10.04 -15.82 -7.13
N PHE A 218 -9.95 -15.41 -8.39
CA PHE A 218 -10.31 -14.05 -8.79
C PHE A 218 -11.77 -13.72 -8.44
N ASN A 219 -12.72 -14.61 -8.78
CA ASN A 219 -14.14 -14.41 -8.50
C ASN A 219 -14.44 -14.39 -6.98
N SER A 220 -13.73 -15.21 -6.20
CA SER A 220 -13.79 -15.20 -4.75
C SER A 220 -13.32 -13.85 -4.17
N SER A 221 -12.14 -13.38 -4.59
CA SER A 221 -11.62 -12.06 -4.18
C SER A 221 -12.50 -10.90 -4.65
N LEU A 222 -13.11 -11.00 -5.83
CA LEU A 222 -14.06 -10.02 -6.36
C LEU A 222 -15.30 -9.92 -5.47
N THR A 223 -15.87 -11.07 -5.08
CA THR A 223 -17.02 -11.12 -4.18
C THR A 223 -16.70 -10.47 -2.84
N LYS A 224 -15.54 -10.80 -2.25
CA LYS A 224 -15.05 -10.18 -1.00
C LYS A 224 -14.88 -8.67 -1.13
N ALA A 225 -14.29 -8.20 -2.23
CA ALA A 225 -14.10 -6.78 -2.49
C ALA A 225 -15.43 -6.03 -2.58
N LYS A 226 -16.41 -6.57 -3.33
CA LYS A 226 -17.74 -5.96 -3.44
C LYS A 226 -18.49 -5.91 -2.11
N GLN A 227 -18.41 -7.00 -1.33
CA GLN A 227 -19.01 -7.04 0.01
C GLN A 227 -18.38 -6.02 0.96
N LEU A 228 -17.05 -5.94 0.98
CA LEU A 228 -16.36 -4.95 1.79
C LEU A 228 -16.79 -3.53 1.39
N ALA A 229 -16.76 -3.22 0.08
CA ALA A 229 -17.10 -1.89 -0.44
C ALA A 229 -18.48 -1.36 -0.02
N ILE A 230 -19.46 -2.24 0.20
CA ILE A 230 -20.81 -1.86 0.64
C ILE A 230 -20.81 -1.33 2.08
N THR A 231 -19.89 -1.81 2.92
CA THR A 231 -19.82 -1.48 4.36
C THR A 231 -18.63 -0.57 4.71
N TRP A 232 -17.80 -0.25 3.71
CA TRP A 232 -16.51 0.38 3.90
C TRP A 232 -16.60 1.91 3.91
#